data_AF-A0A5C4N5H0-F1
#
_entry.id   AF-A0A5C4N5H0-F1
#
_cell.length_a   1.000
_cell.length_b   1.000
_cell.length_c   1.000
_cell.angle_alpha   90.00
_cell.angle_beta   90.00
_cell.angle_gamma   90.00
#
_symmetry.space_group_name_H-M   'P 1'
#
loop_
_entity.id
_entity.type
_entity.pdbx_description
1 polymer ?
#
loop_
_entity_poly.entity_id
_entity_poly.type
_entity_poly.pdbx_seq_one_letter_code
_entity_poly.pdbx_strand_id
1 'polypeptide(L)'
;MRRNRAMPPHLSVVETEPLPGEEIRQFIERYEALEAQKKDLAEEMKEVMAEAKGRGYDVKILKKIIAIRKRDKDDIDEEEAILELYKQALGMT
;
A
#
# COMPACT_ATOMS: atom_id res chain seq x y z
N MET A 1 26.10 6.02 47.36
CA MET A 1 26.08 4.74 46.61
C MET A 1 25.39 4.94 45.27
N ARG A 2 26.10 4.76 44.16
CA ARG A 2 25.53 4.80 42.81
C ARG A 2 24.98 3.41 42.50
N ARG A 3 23.70 3.33 42.14
CA ARG A 3 23.05 2.08 41.71
C ARG A 3 23.69 1.64 40.40
N ASN A 4 24.43 0.53 40.40
CA ASN A 4 24.84 -0.17 39.18
C ASN A 4 23.56 -0.63 38.47
N ARG A 5 23.14 0.11 37.45
CA ARG A 5 22.07 -0.31 36.55
C ARG A 5 22.71 -1.24 35.53
N ALA A 6 22.61 -2.55 35.75
CA ALA A 6 23.07 -3.56 34.79
C ALA A 6 22.43 -3.30 33.41
N MET A 7 23.23 -3.30 32.35
CA MET A 7 22.71 -3.24 30.99
C MET A 7 21.94 -4.52 30.66
N PRO A 8 20.77 -4.42 29.99
CA PRO A 8 19.99 -5.60 29.60
C PRO A 8 20.76 -6.45 28.56
N PRO A 9 20.70 -7.79 28.64
CA PRO A 9 21.58 -8.72 27.91
C PRO A 9 21.30 -8.82 26.39
N HIS A 10 20.38 -8.04 25.82
CA HIS A 10 19.97 -8.20 24.42
C HIS A 10 20.52 -7.15 23.44
N LEU A 11 21.24 -6.13 23.90
CA LEU A 11 21.90 -5.19 22.99
C LEU A 11 23.30 -5.74 22.65
N SER A 12 23.32 -6.89 21.98
CA SER A 12 24.51 -7.30 21.23
C SER A 12 24.75 -6.24 20.16
N VAL A 13 25.94 -5.65 20.15
CA VAL A 13 26.43 -4.86 19.01
C VAL A 13 26.18 -5.71 17.77
N VAL A 14 25.27 -5.28 16.90
CA VAL A 14 25.10 -5.92 15.59
C VAL A 14 26.44 -5.73 14.90
N GLU A 15 27.21 -6.80 14.74
CA GLU A 15 28.43 -6.79 13.96
C GLU A 15 28.05 -6.37 12.54
N THR A 16 28.35 -5.13 12.20
CA THR A 16 28.15 -4.61 10.85
C THR A 16 29.26 -5.17 9.98
N GLU A 17 29.05 -6.38 9.46
CA GLU A 17 29.87 -6.89 8.35
C GLU A 17 29.84 -5.86 7.21
N PRO A 18 30.98 -5.55 6.57
CA PRO A 18 31.01 -4.63 5.44
C PRO A 18 30.17 -5.22 4.30
N LEU A 19 28.97 -4.66 4.12
CA LEU A 19 28.07 -5.03 3.04
C LEU A 19 28.76 -4.75 1.69
N PRO A 20 28.69 -5.67 0.70
CA PRO A 20 29.24 -5.41 -0.63
C PRO A 20 28.58 -4.16 -1.21
N GLY A 21 29.31 -3.05 -1.29
CA GLY A 21 28.76 -1.75 -1.69
C GLY A 21 28.13 -1.74 -3.10
N GLU A 22 28.48 -2.72 -3.93
CA GLU A 22 27.89 -2.94 -5.25
C GLU A 22 26.45 -3.49 -5.18
N GLU A 23 26.17 -4.41 -4.26
CA GLU A 23 24.84 -5.00 -4.10
C GLU A 23 23.83 -3.97 -3.55
N ILE A 24 24.24 -3.20 -2.54
CA ILE A 24 23.42 -2.08 -2.02
C ILE A 24 23.12 -1.07 -3.14
N ARG A 25 24.14 -0.72 -3.95
CA ARG A 25 23.95 0.21 -5.07
C ARG A 25 22.94 -0.32 -6.08
N GLN A 26 23.00 -1.61 -6.44
CA GLN A 26 22.02 -2.22 -7.36
C GLN A 26 20.59 -2.19 -6.80
N PHE A 27 20.40 -2.41 -5.50
CA PHE A 27 19.07 -2.27 -4.88
C PHE A 27 18.54 -0.84 -4.93
N ILE A 28 19.39 0.15 -4.62
CA ILE A 28 19.03 1.58 -4.66
C ILE A 28 18.67 1.99 -6.08
N GLU A 29 19.52 1.71 -7.06
CA GLU A 29 19.29 2.09 -8.46
C GLU A 29 18.01 1.48 -9.01
N ARG A 30 17.75 0.20 -8.71
CA ARG A 30 16.48 -0.46 -9.08
C ARG A 30 15.27 0.21 -8.42
N TYR A 31 15.37 0.57 -7.15
CA TYR A 31 14.27 1.22 -6.43
C TYR A 31 13.99 2.61 -6.98
N GLU A 32 15.02 3.42 -7.21
CA GLU A 32 14.89 4.77 -7.80
C GLU A 32 14.30 4.70 -9.21
N ALA A 33 14.69 3.71 -10.01
CA ALA A 33 14.08 3.48 -11.33
C ALA A 33 12.59 3.13 -11.22
N LEU A 34 12.20 2.30 -10.25
CA LEU A 34 10.79 1.98 -9.99
C LEU A 34 10.01 3.21 -9.47
N GLU A 35 10.64 4.05 -8.65
CA GLU A 35 10.04 5.29 -8.17
C GLU A 35 9.78 6.28 -9.31
N ALA A 36 10.74 6.44 -10.22
CA ALA A 36 10.59 7.25 -11.42
C ALA A 36 9.43 6.73 -12.29
N GLN A 37 9.41 5.42 -12.58
CA GLN A 37 8.31 4.80 -13.33
C GLN A 37 6.95 5.00 -12.66
N LYS A 38 6.88 4.86 -11.33
CA LYS A 38 5.65 5.10 -10.57
C LYS A 38 5.17 6.54 -10.69
N LYS A 39 6.10 7.51 -10.71
CA LYS A 39 5.79 8.92 -10.90
C LYS A 39 5.23 9.18 -12.30
N ASP A 40 5.87 8.64 -13.33
CA ASP A 40 5.44 8.81 -14.72
C ASP A 40 4.04 8.22 -14.93
N LEU A 41 3.81 6.99 -14.44
CA LEU A 41 2.48 6.36 -14.44
C LEU A 41 1.43 7.19 -13.70
N ALA A 42 1.81 7.83 -12.58
CA ALA A 42 0.89 8.67 -11.83
C ALA A 42 0.50 9.94 -12.60
N GLU A 43 1.42 10.51 -13.39
CA GLU A 43 1.10 11.63 -14.27
C GLU A 43 0.21 11.20 -15.44
N GLU A 44 0.50 10.07 -16.10
CA GLU A 44 -0.37 9.51 -17.15
C GLU A 44 -1.80 9.27 -16.63
N MET A 45 -1.94 8.71 -15.43
CA MET A 45 -3.25 8.52 -14.79
C MET A 45 -3.99 9.85 -14.53
N LYS A 46 -3.28 10.94 -14.22
CA LYS A 46 -3.89 12.27 -14.06
C LYS A 46 -4.35 12.83 -15.40
N GLU A 47 -3.58 12.64 -16.46
CA GLU A 47 -3.94 13.08 -17.81
C GLU A 47 -5.24 12.42 -18.28
N VAL A 48 -5.38 11.11 -18.09
CA VAL A 48 -6.63 10.38 -18.40
C VAL A 48 -7.83 10.96 -17.65
N MET A 49 -7.65 11.29 -16.37
CA MET A 49 -8.72 11.91 -15.56
C MET A 49 -9.02 13.34 -16.00
N ALA A 50 -8.01 14.09 -16.42
CA ALA A 50 -8.17 15.44 -16.96
C ALA A 50 -8.91 15.43 -18.30
N GLU A 51 -8.60 14.47 -19.17
CA GLU A 51 -9.31 14.24 -20.42
C GLU A 51 -10.79 13.88 -20.17
N ALA A 52 -11.05 12.95 -19.25
CA ALA A 52 -12.41 12.60 -18.86
C ALA A 52 -13.19 13.83 -18.37
N LYS A 53 -12.54 14.68 -17.56
CA LYS A 53 -13.14 15.96 -17.11
C LYS A 53 -13.42 16.91 -18.28
N GLY A 54 -12.49 17.04 -19.22
CA GLY A 54 -12.66 17.88 -20.42
C GLY A 54 -13.81 17.42 -21.32
N ARG A 55 -14.09 16.11 -21.33
CA ARG A 55 -15.25 15.50 -22.02
C ARG A 55 -16.57 15.60 -21.23
N GLY A 56 -16.56 16.16 -20.01
CA GLY A 56 -17.75 16.37 -19.19
C GLY A 56 -18.11 15.23 -18.22
N TYR A 57 -17.23 14.24 -18.03
CA TYR A 57 -17.47 13.17 -17.05
C TYR A 57 -17.18 13.62 -15.62
N ASP A 58 -17.93 13.08 -14.65
CA ASP A 58 -17.63 13.27 -13.23
C ASP A 58 -16.47 12.35 -12.79
N VAL A 59 -15.29 12.95 -12.64
CA VAL A 59 -14.05 12.29 -12.20
C VAL A 59 -14.20 11.62 -10.82
N LYS A 60 -15.02 12.17 -9.91
CA LYS A 60 -15.24 11.55 -8.58
C LYS A 60 -15.98 10.23 -8.74
N ILE A 61 -16.97 10.16 -9.63
CA ILE A 61 -17.73 8.94 -9.89
C ILE A 61 -16.84 7.91 -10.59
N LEU A 62 -16.05 8.31 -11.58
CA LEU A 62 -15.09 7.40 -12.24
C LEU A 62 -14.09 6.79 -11.25
N LYS A 63 -13.54 7.59 -10.33
CA LYS A 63 -12.64 7.09 -9.27
C LYS A 63 -13.34 6.11 -8.33
N LYS A 64 -14.62 6.34 -7.99
CA LYS A 64 -15.41 5.38 -7.21
C LYS A 64 -15.59 4.06 -7.95
N ILE A 65 -15.92 4.10 -9.24
CA ILE A 65 -16.05 2.89 -10.07
C ILE A 65 -14.73 2.13 -10.11
N ILE A 66 -13.60 2.81 -10.31
CA ILE A 66 -12.27 2.17 -10.30
C ILE A 66 -11.98 1.54 -8.93
N ALA A 67 -12.30 2.22 -7.83
CA ALA A 67 -12.10 1.68 -6.49
C ALA A 67 -12.95 0.43 -6.25
N ILE A 68 -14.23 0.45 -6.65
CA ILE A 68 -15.12 -0.72 -6.59
C ILE A 68 -14.55 -1.88 -7.41
N ARG A 69 -14.05 -1.59 -8.62
CA ARG A 69 -13.46 -2.59 -9.52
C ARG A 69 -12.09 -3.10 -9.06
N LYS A 70 -11.43 -2.40 -8.15
CA LYS A 70 -10.15 -2.78 -7.55
C LYS A 70 -10.30 -3.67 -6.33
N ARG A 71 -11.47 -3.70 -5.68
CA ARG A 71 -11.69 -4.61 -4.54
C ARG A 71 -11.48 -6.03 -5.04
N ASP A 72 -10.73 -6.82 -4.27
CA ASP A 72 -10.50 -8.21 -4.60
C ASP A 72 -11.83 -8.96 -4.54
N LYS A 73 -12.01 -9.96 -5.39
CA LYS A 73 -13.20 -10.80 -5.35
C LYS A 73 -13.33 -11.47 -3.98
N ASP A 74 -12.21 -11.83 -3.38
CA ASP A 74 -12.17 -12.44 -2.05
C ASP A 74 -12.60 -11.45 -0.95
N ASP A 75 -12.19 -10.17 -1.03
CA ASP A 75 -12.64 -9.11 -0.11
C ASP A 75 -14.16 -8.86 -0.22
N ILE A 76 -14.71 -8.94 -1.45
CA ILE A 76 -16.14 -8.79 -1.70
C ILE A 76 -16.91 -9.98 -1.11
N ASP A 77 -16.44 -11.19 -1.36
CA ASP A 77 -17.09 -12.43 -0.90
C ASP A 77 -17.05 -12.53 0.64
N GLU A 78 -15.96 -12.10 1.29
CA GLU A 78 -15.85 -12.04 2.76
C GLU A 78 -16.81 -11.00 3.37
N GLU A 79 -16.88 -9.80 2.79
CA GLU A 79 -17.84 -8.78 3.24
C GLU A 79 -19.30 -9.20 3.05
N GLU A 80 -19.62 -9.85 1.92
CA GLU A 80 -20.97 -10.38 1.67
C GLU A 80 -21.35 -11.49 2.66
N ALA A 81 -20.43 -12.39 2.99
CA ALA A 81 -20.65 -13.43 3.99
C ALA A 81 -20.93 -12.85 5.39
N ILE A 82 -20.18 -11.83 5.80
CA ILE A 82 -20.40 -11.12 7.08
C ILE A 82 -21.73 -10.37 7.07
N LEU A 83 -22.06 -9.70 5.97
CA LEU A 83 -23.32 -8.98 5.82
C LEU A 83 -24.53 -9.92 5.92
N GLU A 84 -24.45 -11.09 5.29
CA GLU A 84 -25.49 -12.11 5.33
C GLU A 84 -25.70 -12.64 6.75
N LEU A 85 -24.62 -12.89 7.49
CA LEU A 85 -24.69 -13.26 8.91
C LEU A 85 -25.44 -12.21 9.75
N TYR A 86 -25.17 -10.92 9.52
CA TYR A 86 -25.87 -9.84 10.24
C TYR A 86 -27.33 -9.68 9.82
N LYS A 87 -27.67 -9.85 8.55
CA LYS A 87 -29.07 -9.85 8.09
C LYS A 87 -29.86 -10.99 8.73
N GLN A 88 -29.28 -12.19 8.80
CA GLN A 88 -29.89 -13.34 9.48
C GLN A 88 -30.10 -13.05 10.96
N ALA A 89 -29.11 -12.47 11.65
CA ALA A 89 -29.23 -12.09 13.06
C ALA A 89 -30.30 -11.01 13.32
N LEU A 90 -30.55 -10.14 12.34
CA LEU A 90 -31.58 -9.10 12.39
C LEU A 90 -32.96 -9.56 11.87
N GLY A 91 -33.09 -10.80 11.39
CA GLY A 91 -34.33 -11.32 10.81
C GLY A 91 -34.72 -10.65 9.48
N MET A 92 -33.73 -10.14 8.74
CA MET A 92 -33.90 -9.43 7.47
C MET A 92 -33.73 -10.33 6.24
N THR A 93 -34.23 -11.58 6.31
CA THR A 93 -34.22 -12.56 5.21
C THR A 93 -35.21 -12.20 4.11
#